data_AF-A0A0W1JLP5-F1
#
_entry.id   AF-A0A0W1JLP5-F1
#
_cell.length_a   1.000
_cell.length_b   1.000
_cell.length_c   1.000
_cell.angle_alpha   90.00
_cell.angle_beta   90.00
_cell.angle_gamma   90.00
#
_symmetry.space_group_name_H-M   'P 1'
#
loop_
_entity.id
_entity.type
_entity.pdbx_description
1 polymer ?
#
loop_
_entity_poly.entity_id
_entity_poly.type
_entity_poly.pdbx_seq_one_letter_code
_entity_poly.pdbx_strand_id
1 'polypeptide(L)'
;MANQTEEIRRYIFRILQQAKEDGYTTKDIRAGDIKKEMGLGNIPKSICDAMRSIPCFSKYDVLVTPPSGNSTTLKLRYYLNEAAPTQPEHSAIFTKGRADYQTVAGHRPKQWEQVDIAFLLNNALAFHDKLTKIENHRYRSWEHCYSFFTRHKSAADDEIIDLMCLHLSNYLASWGMFRGAAFLLQKDYKVHLEVVHLMLNERFHILRSKNIREIAHNDECINRIFELNQKISEIYRRKTTDFENENGRNSSDTLITKILLGVFGCVPAYDRYFKNGLRSTGIASAQFSKRSVAGLLQFYEHYYDDFEAVRLKISEYGVEYPPMKIIDMCFWQIGFDSDTQEIEIEQE
;
A
#
# COMPACT_ATOMS: atom_id res chain seq x y z
N MET A 1 14.92 -12.07 21.88
CA MET A 1 15.05 -10.95 22.84
C MET A 1 14.00 -9.92 22.48
N ALA A 2 13.10 -9.54 23.39
CA ALA A 2 12.06 -8.56 23.11
C ALA A 2 12.70 -7.19 22.82
N ASN A 3 12.16 -6.46 21.84
CA ASN A 3 12.65 -5.13 21.49
C ASN A 3 12.27 -4.16 22.63
N GLN A 4 13.26 -3.65 23.37
CA GLN A 4 13.05 -2.77 24.53
C GLN A 4 12.19 -1.54 24.19
N THR A 5 12.31 -0.99 22.98
CA THR A 5 11.48 0.14 22.50
C THR A 5 10.01 -0.25 22.37
N GLU A 6 9.72 -1.50 21.99
CA GLU A 6 8.36 -2.02 21.88
C GLU A 6 7.71 -2.22 23.27
N GLU A 7 8.49 -2.64 24.26
CA GLU A 7 8.00 -2.74 25.65
C GLU A 7 7.65 -1.36 26.22
N ILE A 8 8.48 -0.34 25.94
CA ILE A 8 8.23 1.05 26.31
C ILE A 8 6.95 1.57 25.62
N ARG A 9 6.80 1.30 24.32
CA ARG A 9 5.61 1.67 23.54
C ARG A 9 4.34 1.06 24.12
N ARG A 10 4.36 -0.23 24.46
CA ARG A 10 3.22 -0.93 25.08
C ARG A 10 2.88 -0.37 26.45
N TYR A 11 3.90 -0.01 27.24
CA TYR A 11 3.69 0.62 28.54
C TYR A 11 2.98 1.97 28.42
N ILE A 12 3.48 2.84 27.55
CA ILE A 12 2.87 4.16 27.28
C ILE A 12 1.45 4.01 26.72
N PHE A 13 1.23 3.04 25.82
CA PHE A 13 -0.10 2.74 25.29
C PHE A 13 -1.11 2.44 26.39
N ARG A 14 -0.75 1.62 27.40
CA ARG A 14 -1.66 1.32 28.53
C ARG A 14 -1.98 2.57 29.36
N ILE A 15 -1.01 3.45 29.57
CA ILE A 15 -1.23 4.72 30.28
C ILE A 15 -2.27 5.58 29.53
N LEU A 16 -2.14 5.67 28.21
CA LEU A 16 -3.02 6.48 27.38
C LEU A 16 -4.43 5.86 27.24
N GLN A 17 -4.53 4.53 27.12
CA GLN A 17 -5.82 3.83 27.12
C GLN A 17 -6.54 3.99 28.47
N GLN A 18 -5.85 3.79 29.60
CA GLN A 18 -6.47 3.98 30.91
C GLN A 18 -6.95 5.43 31.08
N ALA A 19 -6.13 6.42 30.72
CA ALA A 19 -6.55 7.82 30.77
C ALA A 19 -7.77 8.11 29.87
N LYS A 20 -7.89 7.44 28.73
CA LYS A 20 -9.07 7.55 27.86
C LYS A 20 -10.30 6.91 28.50
N GLU A 21 -10.16 5.72 29.09
CA GLU A 21 -11.23 5.03 29.82
C GLU A 21 -11.73 5.81 31.04
N ASP A 22 -10.81 6.50 31.72
CA ASP A 22 -11.09 7.39 32.85
C ASP A 22 -11.74 8.73 32.41
N GLY A 23 -11.96 8.94 31.12
CA GLY A 23 -12.66 10.10 30.56
C GLY A 23 -11.79 11.35 30.34
N TYR A 24 -10.46 11.25 30.40
CA TYR A 24 -9.59 12.39 30.10
C TYR A 24 -9.55 12.67 28.60
N THR A 25 -9.57 13.95 28.24
CA THR A 25 -9.48 14.40 26.83
C THR A 25 -8.05 14.52 26.32
N THR A 26 -7.09 14.71 27.23
CA THR A 26 -5.65 14.81 26.94
C THR A 26 -4.82 14.18 28.04
N LYS A 27 -3.62 13.70 27.72
CA LYS A 27 -2.66 13.20 28.70
C LYS A 27 -1.25 13.71 28.41
N ASP A 28 -0.62 14.31 29.40
CA ASP A 28 0.78 14.71 29.32
C ASP A 28 1.68 13.57 29.79
N ILE A 29 2.73 13.26 29.02
CA ILE A 29 3.75 12.26 29.40
C ILE A 29 5.14 12.88 29.19
N ARG A 30 6.01 12.68 30.17
CA ARG A 30 7.42 13.08 30.11
C ARG A 30 8.33 11.85 30.00
N ALA A 31 9.34 11.92 29.14
CA ALA A 31 10.30 10.83 28.93
C ALA A 31 11.03 10.41 30.23
N GLY A 32 11.33 11.37 31.10
CA GLY A 32 11.96 11.11 32.40
C GLY A 32 11.09 10.31 33.37
N ASP A 33 9.77 10.46 33.28
CA ASP A 33 8.82 9.74 34.14
C ASP A 33 8.73 8.28 33.68
N ILE A 34 8.62 8.04 32.37
CA ILE A 34 8.69 6.69 31.78
C ILE A 34 9.99 5.98 32.14
N LYS A 35 11.13 6.69 32.07
CA LYS A 35 12.43 6.14 32.49
C LYS A 35 12.38 5.66 33.95
N LYS A 36 11.83 6.47 34.85
CA LYS A 36 11.78 6.19 36.29
C LYS A 36 10.80 5.05 36.60
N GLU A 37 9.60 5.09 36.05
CA GLU A 37 8.53 4.13 36.32
C GLU A 37 8.86 2.73 35.80
N MET A 38 9.50 2.62 34.64
CA MET A 38 9.92 1.34 34.06
C MET A 38 11.31 0.87 34.54
N GLY A 39 12.01 1.64 35.39
CA GLY A 39 13.36 1.29 35.86
C GLY A 39 14.41 1.21 34.74
N LEU A 40 14.29 2.06 33.71
CA LEU A 40 15.13 1.99 32.51
C LEU A 40 16.49 2.67 32.73
N GLY A 41 17.51 2.13 32.05
CA GLY A 41 18.84 2.75 31.94
C GLY A 41 18.82 4.09 31.20
N ASN A 42 19.99 4.66 30.90
CA ASN A 42 20.08 5.94 30.20
C ASN A 42 19.85 5.81 28.68
N ILE A 43 18.59 5.60 28.29
CA ILE A 43 18.16 5.37 26.90
C ILE A 43 17.15 6.42 26.40
N PRO A 44 17.48 7.73 26.46
CA PRO A 44 16.52 8.79 26.14
C PRO A 44 16.01 8.71 24.70
N LYS A 45 16.84 8.23 23.75
CA LYS A 45 16.43 8.04 22.36
C LYS A 45 15.30 7.01 22.22
N SER A 46 15.48 5.79 22.74
CA SER A 46 14.46 4.74 22.66
C SER A 46 13.14 5.15 23.31
N ILE A 47 13.19 5.87 24.43
CA ILE A 47 11.98 6.38 25.10
C ILE A 47 11.30 7.45 24.26
N CYS A 48 12.04 8.43 23.76
CA CYS A 48 11.48 9.50 22.93
C CYS A 48 10.92 8.97 21.60
N ASP A 49 11.59 7.99 20.99
CA ASP A 49 11.15 7.33 19.77
C ASP A 49 9.86 6.54 20.02
N ALA A 50 9.77 5.80 21.13
CA ALA A 50 8.54 5.13 21.55
C ALA A 50 7.40 6.14 21.77
N MET A 51 7.64 7.23 22.51
CA MET A 51 6.66 8.29 22.75
C MET A 51 6.10 8.89 21.45
N ARG A 52 6.91 9.08 20.41
CA ARG A 52 6.45 9.65 19.13
C ARG A 52 5.73 8.64 18.22
N SER A 53 5.78 7.36 18.56
CA SER A 53 5.28 6.26 17.72
C SER A 53 4.31 5.35 18.49
N ILE A 54 3.40 5.94 19.27
CA ILE A 54 2.35 5.19 19.98
C ILE A 54 1.17 4.90 19.02
N PRO A 55 0.81 3.63 18.77
CA PRO A 55 -0.35 3.27 17.96
C PRO A 55 -1.64 3.87 18.53
N CYS A 56 -2.54 4.32 17.66
CA CYS A 56 -3.84 4.92 18.02
C CYS A 56 -3.79 6.26 18.79
N PHE A 57 -2.59 6.78 19.13
CA PHE A 57 -2.39 8.07 19.78
C PHE A 57 -1.32 8.90 19.05
N SER A 58 -1.52 9.15 17.76
CA SER A 58 -0.58 9.86 16.88
C SER A 58 -0.66 11.40 17.01
N LYS A 59 -1.75 11.93 17.59
CA LYS A 59 -1.93 13.37 17.81
C LYS A 59 -1.33 13.78 19.14
N TYR A 60 -0.27 14.57 19.11
CA TYR A 60 0.31 15.16 20.31
C TYR A 60 0.97 16.52 20.04
N ASP A 61 1.01 17.36 21.07
CA ASP A 61 1.83 18.58 21.08
C ASP A 61 3.11 18.36 21.86
N VAL A 62 4.20 19.01 21.43
CA VAL A 62 5.46 19.03 22.18
C VAL A 62 5.41 20.19 23.17
N LEU A 63 5.27 19.88 24.46
CA LEU A 63 5.24 20.90 25.51
C LEU A 63 6.64 21.36 25.92
N VAL A 64 7.62 20.45 25.85
CA VAL A 64 9.02 20.74 26.16
C VAL A 64 9.90 20.02 25.17
N THR A 65 10.65 20.77 24.36
CA THR A 65 11.61 20.24 23.39
C THR A 65 13.04 20.38 23.95
N PRO A 66 13.80 19.29 24.11
CA PRO A 66 15.21 19.40 24.45
C PRO A 66 16.05 19.90 23.27
N PRO A 67 17.18 20.60 23.50
CA PRO A 67 18.05 21.12 22.43
C PRO A 67 18.55 20.05 21.45
N SER A 68 18.69 18.81 21.92
CA SER A 68 19.13 17.65 21.14
C SER A 68 17.99 16.86 20.47
N GLY A 69 16.73 17.29 20.62
CA GLY A 69 15.54 16.56 20.19
C GLY A 69 15.18 15.33 21.04
N ASN A 70 16.16 14.63 21.64
CA ASN A 70 15.96 13.46 22.49
C ASN A 70 16.60 13.63 23.87
N SER A 71 15.78 13.67 24.92
CA SER A 71 16.20 13.80 26.33
C SER A 71 15.08 13.38 27.29
N THR A 72 15.43 13.12 28.55
CA THR A 72 14.47 12.88 29.65
C THR A 72 13.58 14.09 29.96
N THR A 73 13.90 15.26 29.40
CA THR A 73 13.08 16.47 29.52
C THR A 73 11.99 16.57 28.45
N LEU A 74 11.99 15.72 27.41
CA LEU A 74 10.91 15.69 26.41
C LEU A 74 9.57 15.46 27.10
N LYS A 75 8.61 16.35 26.84
CA LYS A 75 7.24 16.25 27.34
C LYS A 75 6.26 16.41 26.19
N LEU A 76 5.38 15.43 25.99
CA LEU A 76 4.35 15.41 24.96
C LEU A 76 2.96 15.44 25.60
N ARG A 77 2.02 16.17 24.99
CA ARG A 77 0.59 16.15 25.32
C ARG A 77 -0.15 15.37 24.27
N TYR A 78 -0.66 14.20 24.61
CA TYR A 78 -1.48 13.37 23.72
C TYR A 78 -2.94 13.80 23.77
N TYR A 79 -3.61 13.81 22.62
CA TYR A 79 -5.05 13.99 22.51
C TYR A 79 -5.74 12.63 22.50
N LEU A 80 -6.69 12.41 23.41
CA LEU A 80 -7.34 11.11 23.65
C LEU A 80 -8.73 11.01 22.99
N ASN A 81 -9.28 12.14 22.53
CA ASN A 81 -10.58 12.25 21.88
C ASN A 81 -10.45 12.66 20.40
N GLU A 82 -11.39 12.27 19.55
CA GLU A 82 -11.34 12.48 18.09
C GLU A 82 -11.77 13.90 17.60
N ALA A 83 -12.11 14.85 18.48
CA ALA A 83 -12.54 16.20 18.07
C ALA A 83 -11.43 17.28 18.22
N ALA A 84 -11.22 18.07 17.16
CA ALA A 84 -10.06 18.91 16.81
C ALA A 84 -9.99 20.33 17.46
N PRO A 85 -8.96 21.16 17.16
CA PRO A 85 -9.08 22.04 15.98
C PRO A 85 -7.81 22.24 15.10
N THR A 86 -8.10 22.43 13.80
CA THR A 86 -7.46 23.26 12.73
C THR A 86 -5.94 23.26 12.51
N GLN A 87 -5.56 23.12 11.24
CA GLN A 87 -4.20 23.30 10.71
C GLN A 87 -3.48 24.56 11.23
N PRO A 88 -2.14 24.52 11.30
CA PRO A 88 -1.37 25.04 10.17
C PRO A 88 -0.36 24.01 9.61
N GLU A 89 -0.06 24.20 8.33
CA GLU A 89 1.05 23.62 7.59
C GLU A 89 2.37 23.68 8.38
N HIS A 90 3.21 22.64 8.30
CA HIS A 90 4.61 22.78 7.91
C HIS A 90 5.31 21.42 7.74
N SER A 91 6.20 21.42 6.75
CA SER A 91 7.21 20.44 6.36
C SER A 91 7.83 19.66 7.52
N ALA A 92 7.80 18.34 7.44
CA ALA A 92 8.67 17.50 8.26
C ALA A 92 9.72 16.83 7.37
N ILE A 93 10.92 17.41 7.40
CA ILE A 93 12.16 16.79 6.96
C ILE A 93 12.47 15.66 7.96
N PHE A 94 12.45 14.40 7.51
CA PHE A 94 12.91 13.27 8.31
C PHE A 94 14.22 12.72 7.77
N THR A 95 15.25 12.72 8.60
CA THR A 95 16.58 12.21 8.30
C THR A 95 16.71 10.72 8.65
N LYS A 96 17.26 9.99 7.67
CA LYS A 96 17.61 8.57 7.60
C LYS A 96 18.11 7.92 8.90
N GLY A 97 17.47 6.82 9.29
CA GLY A 97 18.08 5.74 10.06
C GLY A 97 18.40 4.56 9.13
N ARG A 98 19.68 4.26 8.92
CA ARG A 98 20.15 3.09 8.17
C ARG A 98 19.85 1.81 8.96
N ALA A 99 19.14 0.87 8.34
CA ALA A 99 19.14 -0.54 8.74
C ALA A 99 20.07 -1.32 7.80
N ASP A 100 20.83 -2.25 8.38
CA ASP A 100 21.77 -3.11 7.67
C ASP A 100 21.04 -4.37 7.18
N TYR A 101 21.11 -4.67 5.88
CA TYR A 101 20.29 -5.71 5.23
C TYR A 101 21.18 -6.83 4.67
N GLN A 102 21.10 -8.01 5.28
CA GLN A 102 21.60 -9.25 4.68
C GLN A 102 20.46 -10.24 4.39
N THR A 103 20.47 -10.71 3.14
CA THR A 103 20.02 -12.02 2.61
C THR A 103 18.63 -12.15 1.96
N VAL A 104 18.64 -12.09 0.62
CA VAL A 104 17.99 -13.09 -0.25
C VAL A 104 19.08 -13.61 -1.18
N ALA A 105 19.21 -14.94 -1.33
CA ALA A 105 20.28 -15.57 -2.08
C ALA A 105 20.42 -14.98 -3.50
N GLY A 106 21.56 -14.33 -3.77
CA GLY A 106 21.94 -13.81 -5.08
C GLY A 106 21.48 -12.38 -5.43
N HIS A 107 20.77 -11.67 -4.55
CA HIS A 107 20.44 -10.25 -4.76
C HIS A 107 21.40 -9.33 -4.01
N ARG A 108 22.13 -8.48 -4.73
CA ARG A 108 22.78 -7.30 -4.13
C ARG A 108 21.67 -6.28 -3.82
N PRO A 109 21.54 -5.75 -2.60
CA PRO A 109 20.58 -4.70 -2.31
C PRO A 109 20.89 -3.50 -3.22
N LYS A 110 19.88 -3.06 -4.00
CA LYS A 110 19.98 -1.77 -4.68
C LYS A 110 20.05 -0.70 -3.60
N GLN A 111 21.08 0.14 -3.63
CA GLN A 111 21.13 1.29 -2.76
C GLN A 111 20.09 2.30 -3.23
N TRP A 112 18.93 2.35 -2.56
CA TRP A 112 17.89 3.35 -2.79
C TRP A 112 18.18 4.68 -2.07
N GLU A 113 19.40 4.88 -1.57
CA GLU A 113 19.78 6.07 -0.80
C GLU A 113 19.63 7.39 -1.57
N GLN A 114 19.50 7.34 -2.90
CA GLN A 114 19.30 8.50 -3.77
C GLN A 114 17.83 8.74 -4.17
N VAL A 115 16.89 7.91 -3.72
CA VAL A 115 15.47 8.10 -4.01
C VAL A 115 14.92 9.22 -3.14
N ASP A 116 14.32 10.24 -3.76
CA ASP A 116 13.49 11.22 -3.06
C ASP A 116 12.14 10.58 -2.69
N ILE A 117 12.10 9.98 -1.50
CA ILE A 117 10.91 9.31 -0.99
C ILE A 117 9.74 10.27 -0.80
N ALA A 118 10.00 11.53 -0.44
CA ALA A 118 8.95 12.53 -0.25
C ALA A 118 8.29 12.88 -1.59
N PHE A 119 9.09 13.09 -2.65
CA PHE A 119 8.57 13.25 -4.01
C PHE A 119 7.72 12.05 -4.43
N LEU A 120 8.21 10.82 -4.23
CA LEU A 120 7.49 9.61 -4.60
C LEU A 120 6.16 9.48 -3.87
N LEU A 121 6.12 9.79 -2.57
CA LEU A 121 4.91 9.69 -1.75
C LEU A 121 3.90 10.81 -2.04
N ASN A 122 4.37 12.02 -2.39
CA ASN A 122 3.51 13.10 -2.86
C ASN A 122 2.75 12.72 -4.13
N ASN A 123 3.32 11.88 -4.99
CA ASN A 123 2.64 11.35 -6.17
C ASN A 123 1.43 10.47 -5.80
N ALA A 124 1.51 9.64 -4.76
CA ALA A 124 0.34 8.90 -4.27
C ALA A 124 -0.74 9.82 -3.69
N LEU A 125 -0.34 10.87 -2.96
CA LEU A 125 -1.28 11.87 -2.44
C LEU A 125 -1.96 12.64 -3.57
N ALA A 126 -1.21 13.07 -4.60
CA ALA A 126 -1.76 13.76 -5.78
C ALA A 126 -2.73 12.87 -6.56
N PHE A 127 -2.42 11.57 -6.71
CA PHE A 127 -3.36 10.61 -7.28
C PHE A 127 -4.64 10.53 -6.45
N HIS A 128 -4.51 10.38 -5.13
CA HIS A 128 -5.66 10.21 -4.23
C HIS A 128 -6.52 11.48 -4.14
N ASP A 129 -5.91 12.66 -4.18
CA ASP A 129 -6.62 13.94 -4.14
C ASP A 129 -7.60 14.12 -5.33
N LYS A 130 -7.33 13.49 -6.48
CA LYS A 130 -8.28 13.42 -7.60
C LYS A 130 -9.57 12.67 -7.23
N LEU A 131 -9.48 11.65 -6.36
CA LEU A 131 -10.64 10.87 -5.88
C LEU A 131 -11.52 11.63 -4.89
N THR A 132 -10.93 12.54 -4.11
CA THR A 132 -11.63 13.29 -3.07
C THR A 132 -12.32 14.54 -3.64
N LYS A 133 -11.77 15.14 -4.70
CA LYS A 133 -12.30 16.36 -5.30
C LYS A 133 -13.43 16.15 -6.31
N ILE A 134 -13.46 14.99 -6.98
CA ILE A 134 -14.45 14.70 -8.03
C ILE A 134 -15.39 13.61 -7.53
N GLU A 135 -16.66 13.95 -7.37
CA GLU A 135 -17.70 12.99 -7.02
C GLU A 135 -17.79 11.89 -8.10
N ASN A 136 -17.96 10.63 -7.70
CA ASN A 136 -18.11 9.49 -8.61
C ASN A 136 -16.96 9.34 -9.64
N HIS A 137 -15.75 9.77 -9.29
CA HIS A 137 -14.59 9.68 -10.16
C HIS A 137 -14.27 8.22 -10.57
N ARG A 138 -13.90 7.99 -11.84
CA ARG A 138 -13.63 6.65 -12.40
C ARG A 138 -12.60 5.82 -11.63
N TYR A 139 -11.65 6.46 -10.94
CA TYR A 139 -10.63 5.75 -10.16
C TYR A 139 -11.22 5.05 -8.92
N ARG A 140 -12.41 5.46 -8.44
CA ARG A 140 -13.16 4.77 -7.37
C ARG A 140 -13.61 3.37 -7.76
N SER A 141 -13.64 3.04 -9.06
CA SER A 141 -13.92 1.68 -9.52
C SER A 141 -12.96 0.64 -8.90
N TRP A 142 -11.70 1.02 -8.62
CA TRP A 142 -10.77 0.15 -7.88
C TRP A 142 -11.21 -0.02 -6.43
N GLU A 143 -11.57 1.05 -5.71
CA GLU A 143 -12.03 0.99 -4.31
C GLU A 143 -13.26 0.08 -4.17
N HIS A 144 -14.22 0.23 -5.08
CA HIS A 144 -15.43 -0.61 -5.10
C HIS A 144 -15.11 -2.08 -5.35
N CYS A 145 -14.29 -2.38 -6.36
CA CYS A 145 -13.87 -3.74 -6.66
C CYS A 145 -13.11 -4.36 -5.47
N TYR A 146 -12.05 -3.70 -5.00
CA TYR A 146 -11.22 -4.19 -3.91
C TYR A 146 -12.00 -4.41 -2.62
N SER A 147 -12.87 -3.46 -2.25
CA SER A 147 -13.68 -3.55 -1.04
C SER A 147 -14.70 -4.68 -1.12
N PHE A 148 -15.34 -4.87 -2.30
CA PHE A 148 -16.29 -5.95 -2.50
C PHE A 148 -15.62 -7.32 -2.38
N PHE A 149 -14.50 -7.53 -3.06
CA PHE A 149 -13.72 -8.78 -2.95
C PHE A 149 -13.16 -9.03 -1.53
N THR A 150 -12.84 -7.96 -0.79
CA THR A 150 -12.37 -8.07 0.60
C THR A 150 -13.49 -8.50 1.55
N ARG A 151 -14.69 -7.93 1.39
CA ARG A 151 -15.88 -8.27 2.19
C ARG A 151 -16.38 -9.68 1.92
N HIS A 152 -16.29 -10.12 0.67
CA HIS A 152 -16.82 -11.40 0.19
C HIS A 152 -15.73 -12.44 -0.10
N LYS A 153 -14.65 -12.44 0.70
CA LYS A 153 -13.45 -13.27 0.47
C LYS A 153 -13.69 -14.79 0.49
N SER A 154 -14.79 -15.24 1.08
CA SER A 154 -15.19 -16.66 1.20
C SER A 154 -16.62 -16.86 0.68
N ALA A 155 -17.05 -16.06 -0.30
CA ALA A 155 -18.38 -16.18 -0.89
C ALA A 155 -18.58 -17.56 -1.54
N ALA A 156 -19.74 -18.15 -1.25
CA ALA A 156 -20.25 -19.34 -1.92
C ALA A 156 -21.62 -19.09 -2.56
N ASP A 157 -22.16 -17.88 -2.40
CA ASP A 157 -23.45 -17.46 -2.93
C ASP A 157 -23.31 -17.00 -4.39
N ASP A 158 -24.16 -17.55 -5.26
CA ASP A 158 -24.09 -17.32 -6.71
C ASP A 158 -24.40 -15.86 -7.09
N GLU A 159 -25.30 -15.18 -6.37
CA GLU A 159 -25.61 -13.76 -6.63
C GLU A 159 -24.42 -12.87 -6.27
N ILE A 160 -23.76 -13.15 -5.14
CA ILE A 160 -22.52 -12.46 -4.76
C ILE A 160 -21.43 -12.71 -5.79
N ILE A 161 -21.26 -13.95 -6.27
CA ILE A 161 -20.24 -14.29 -7.27
C ILE A 161 -20.51 -13.59 -8.61
N ASP A 162 -21.76 -13.49 -9.04
CA ASP A 162 -22.16 -12.74 -10.23
C ASP A 162 -21.85 -11.24 -10.07
N LEU A 163 -22.15 -10.66 -8.90
CA LEU A 163 -21.78 -9.28 -8.56
C LEU A 163 -20.26 -9.06 -8.50
N MET A 164 -19.48 -10.05 -8.03
CA MET A 164 -18.00 -9.98 -8.08
C MET A 164 -17.50 -9.87 -9.53
N CYS A 165 -18.11 -10.60 -10.46
CA CYS A 165 -17.80 -10.49 -11.88
C CYS A 165 -18.10 -9.08 -12.40
N LEU A 166 -19.26 -8.52 -12.04
CA LEU A 166 -19.66 -7.16 -12.43
C LEU A 166 -18.72 -6.08 -11.86
N HIS A 167 -18.36 -6.16 -10.59
CA HIS A 167 -17.39 -5.25 -9.96
C HIS A 167 -16.02 -5.30 -10.67
N LEU A 168 -15.56 -6.51 -10.99
CA LEU A 168 -14.30 -6.71 -11.70
C LEU A 168 -14.37 -6.13 -13.12
N SER A 169 -15.44 -6.39 -13.86
CA SER A 169 -15.64 -5.81 -15.20
C SER A 169 -15.70 -4.29 -15.18
N ASN A 170 -16.45 -3.69 -14.26
CA ASN A 170 -16.54 -2.24 -14.15
C ASN A 170 -15.18 -1.60 -13.87
N TYR A 171 -14.39 -2.18 -12.96
CA TYR A 171 -13.02 -1.75 -12.71
C TYR A 171 -12.15 -1.89 -13.97
N LEU A 172 -12.11 -3.06 -14.60
CA LEU A 172 -11.28 -3.28 -15.78
C LEU A 172 -11.69 -2.37 -16.96
N ALA A 173 -12.98 -2.13 -17.18
CA ALA A 173 -13.50 -1.18 -18.17
C ALA A 173 -13.08 0.26 -17.85
N SER A 174 -13.25 0.68 -16.59
CA SER A 174 -12.82 2.00 -16.08
C SER A 174 -11.31 2.22 -16.16
N TRP A 175 -10.52 1.18 -16.44
CA TRP A 175 -9.07 1.25 -16.65
C TRP A 175 -8.65 0.81 -18.06
N GLY A 176 -9.60 0.81 -19.01
CA GLY A 176 -9.31 0.70 -20.44
C GLY A 176 -9.00 -0.69 -20.94
N MET A 177 -9.52 -1.74 -20.29
CA MET A 177 -9.37 -3.14 -20.75
C MET A 177 -10.46 -3.60 -21.73
N PHE A 178 -11.57 -2.88 -21.81
CA PHE A 178 -12.67 -3.12 -22.75
C PHE A 178 -12.64 -2.11 -23.91
N ARG A 179 -11.53 -2.04 -24.65
CA ARG A 179 -11.38 -1.11 -25.79
C ARG A 179 -10.48 -1.65 -26.88
N GLY A 180 -10.60 -1.07 -28.08
CA GLY A 180 -9.76 -1.41 -29.23
C GLY A 180 -9.85 -2.90 -29.61
N ALA A 181 -8.73 -3.52 -29.94
CA ALA A 181 -8.67 -4.93 -30.32
C ALA A 181 -8.56 -5.92 -29.13
N ALA A 182 -8.82 -5.47 -27.90
CA ALA A 182 -8.80 -6.33 -26.72
C ALA A 182 -9.96 -7.34 -26.77
N PHE A 183 -9.70 -8.62 -26.51
CA PHE A 183 -10.72 -9.67 -26.60
C PHE A 183 -11.91 -9.43 -25.65
N LEU A 184 -11.67 -8.78 -24.51
CA LEU A 184 -12.71 -8.44 -23.53
C LEU A 184 -13.79 -7.52 -24.11
N LEU A 185 -13.49 -6.73 -25.14
CA LEU A 185 -14.49 -5.88 -25.80
C LEU A 185 -15.66 -6.69 -26.37
N GLN A 186 -15.42 -7.95 -26.75
CA GLN A 186 -16.42 -8.84 -27.35
C GLN A 186 -17.04 -9.79 -26.31
N LYS A 187 -16.92 -9.49 -25.02
CA LYS A 187 -17.36 -10.36 -23.93
C LYS A 187 -18.20 -9.56 -22.92
N ASP A 188 -19.21 -10.19 -22.37
CA ASP A 188 -19.92 -9.67 -21.21
C ASP A 188 -19.13 -9.88 -19.91
N TYR A 189 -19.67 -9.40 -18.79
CA TYR A 189 -19.02 -9.47 -17.49
C TYR A 189 -18.82 -10.91 -16.96
N LYS A 190 -19.61 -11.88 -17.44
CA LYS A 190 -19.53 -13.29 -17.02
C LYS A 190 -18.30 -14.00 -17.57
N VAL A 191 -17.58 -13.37 -18.50
CA VAL A 191 -16.26 -13.85 -18.95
C VAL A 191 -15.30 -14.11 -17.77
N HIS A 192 -15.48 -13.39 -16.65
CA HIS A 192 -14.65 -13.49 -15.46
C HIS A 192 -15.05 -14.62 -14.48
N LEU A 193 -16.16 -15.33 -14.68
CA LEU A 193 -16.69 -16.29 -13.70
C LEU A 193 -15.66 -17.31 -13.19
N GLU A 194 -14.97 -18.00 -14.11
CA GLU A 194 -13.89 -18.94 -13.77
C GLU A 194 -12.73 -18.27 -13.02
N VAL A 195 -12.40 -17.02 -13.37
CA VAL A 195 -11.36 -16.25 -12.67
C VAL A 195 -11.83 -15.91 -11.26
N VAL A 196 -13.07 -15.47 -11.05
CA VAL A 196 -13.61 -15.16 -9.73
C VAL A 196 -13.61 -16.39 -8.83
N HIS A 197 -14.07 -17.55 -9.31
CA HIS A 197 -14.00 -18.80 -8.54
C HIS A 197 -12.56 -19.17 -8.19
N LEU A 198 -11.60 -18.98 -9.10
CA LEU A 198 -10.19 -19.19 -8.81
C LEU A 198 -9.70 -18.28 -7.66
N MET A 199 -10.14 -17.01 -7.63
CA MET A 199 -9.74 -16.04 -6.59
C MET A 199 -10.32 -16.31 -5.21
N LEU A 200 -11.44 -17.04 -5.14
CA LEU A 200 -12.10 -17.42 -3.89
C LEU A 200 -11.44 -18.64 -3.21
N ASN A 201 -10.52 -19.32 -3.90
CA ASN A 201 -9.82 -20.45 -3.31
C ASN A 201 -8.93 -20.01 -2.13
N GLU A 202 -9.10 -20.66 -0.98
CA GLU A 202 -8.41 -20.32 0.28
C GLU A 202 -6.88 -20.35 0.17
N ARG A 203 -6.32 -21.15 -0.76
CA ARG A 203 -4.89 -21.19 -1.05
C ARG A 203 -4.30 -19.82 -1.39
N PHE A 204 -5.11 -18.90 -1.90
CA PHE A 204 -4.68 -17.55 -2.28
C PHE A 204 -4.97 -16.49 -1.20
N HIS A 205 -5.51 -16.86 -0.04
CA HIS A 205 -5.78 -15.90 1.04
C HIS A 205 -4.53 -15.17 1.54
N ILE A 206 -3.35 -15.80 1.46
CA ILE A 206 -2.07 -15.16 1.80
C ILE A 206 -1.82 -13.86 0.99
N LEU A 207 -2.38 -13.76 -0.23
CA LEU A 207 -2.25 -12.57 -1.08
C LEU A 207 -3.01 -11.36 -0.54
N ARG A 208 -3.90 -11.53 0.45
CA ARG A 208 -4.62 -10.43 1.11
C ARG A 208 -3.82 -9.81 2.26
N SER A 209 -2.64 -10.34 2.60
CA SER A 209 -1.82 -9.79 3.67
C SER A 209 -1.38 -8.36 3.34
N LYS A 210 -1.55 -7.47 4.32
CA LYS A 210 -1.07 -6.08 4.27
C LYS A 210 0.23 -5.89 5.04
N ASN A 211 0.70 -6.91 5.76
CA ASN A 211 1.91 -6.84 6.56
C ASN A 211 3.14 -7.06 5.68
N ILE A 212 3.74 -5.98 5.19
CA ILE A 212 4.92 -6.03 4.31
C ILE A 212 6.08 -6.78 4.95
N ARG A 213 6.30 -6.60 6.26
CA ARG A 213 7.41 -7.26 6.97
C ARG A 213 7.24 -8.78 7.05
N GLU A 214 6.02 -9.28 6.95
CA GLU A 214 5.76 -10.74 6.85
C GLU A 214 5.94 -11.26 5.42
N ILE A 215 5.53 -10.49 4.41
CA ILE A 215 5.54 -10.95 3.01
C ILE A 215 6.86 -10.67 2.28
N ALA A 216 7.64 -9.67 2.69
CA ALA A 216 8.90 -9.28 2.03
C ALA A 216 9.98 -10.37 2.15
N HIS A 217 9.93 -11.16 3.22
CA HIS A 217 10.86 -12.28 3.49
C HIS A 217 10.25 -13.65 3.23
N ASN A 218 9.06 -13.70 2.60
CA ASN A 218 8.35 -14.95 2.33
C ASN A 218 8.03 -15.10 0.84
N ASP A 219 8.75 -16.00 0.19
CA ASP A 219 8.56 -16.34 -1.23
C ASP A 219 7.20 -16.95 -1.53
N GLU A 220 6.46 -17.47 -0.55
CA GLU A 220 5.13 -18.06 -0.76
C GLU A 220 4.18 -17.06 -1.41
N CYS A 221 4.14 -15.81 -0.93
CA CYS A 221 3.27 -14.78 -1.50
C CYS A 221 3.59 -14.55 -2.99
N ILE A 222 4.88 -14.39 -3.32
CA ILE A 222 5.34 -14.21 -4.70
C ILE A 222 5.02 -15.46 -5.55
N ASN A 223 5.25 -16.66 -5.01
CA ASN A 223 4.93 -17.90 -5.71
C ASN A 223 3.44 -18.03 -6.01
N ARG A 224 2.56 -17.64 -5.09
CA ARG A 224 1.10 -17.62 -5.28
C ARG A 224 0.66 -16.57 -6.31
N ILE A 225 1.29 -15.40 -6.36
CA ILE A 225 1.07 -14.39 -7.41
C ILE A 225 1.32 -14.98 -8.80
N PHE A 226 2.44 -15.68 -8.97
CA PHE A 226 2.81 -16.25 -10.28
C PHE A 226 2.03 -17.54 -10.62
N GLU A 227 1.61 -18.31 -9.61
CA GLU A 227 0.64 -19.41 -9.79
C GLU A 227 -0.69 -18.88 -10.36
N LEU A 228 -1.22 -17.79 -9.77
CA LEU A 228 -2.43 -17.15 -10.31
C LEU A 228 -2.21 -16.56 -11.69
N ASN A 229 -1.06 -15.93 -11.94
CA ASN A 229 -0.74 -15.38 -13.26
C ASN A 229 -0.86 -16.44 -14.35
N GLN A 230 -0.28 -17.62 -14.12
CA GLN A 230 -0.37 -18.75 -15.05
C GLN A 230 -1.83 -19.22 -15.22
N LYS A 231 -2.54 -19.48 -14.13
CA LYS A 231 -3.91 -20.01 -14.19
C LYS A 231 -4.89 -19.04 -14.85
N ILE A 232 -4.81 -17.74 -14.56
CA ILE A 232 -5.64 -16.72 -15.21
C ILE A 232 -5.32 -16.65 -16.71
N SER A 233 -4.04 -16.71 -17.07
CA SER A 233 -3.62 -16.73 -18.48
C SER A 233 -4.24 -17.91 -19.23
N GLU A 234 -4.23 -19.10 -18.62
CA GLU A 234 -4.83 -20.30 -19.20
C GLU A 234 -6.36 -20.18 -19.33
N ILE A 235 -7.04 -19.65 -18.32
CA ILE A 235 -8.49 -19.41 -18.37
C ILE A 235 -8.85 -18.48 -19.52
N TYR A 236 -8.18 -17.33 -19.64
CA TYR A 236 -8.51 -16.39 -20.71
C TYR A 236 -8.07 -16.88 -22.09
N ARG A 237 -6.95 -17.61 -22.20
CA ARG A 237 -6.54 -18.22 -23.47
C ARG A 237 -7.67 -19.09 -24.04
N ARG A 238 -8.31 -19.93 -23.22
CA ARG A 238 -9.48 -20.73 -23.63
C ARG A 238 -10.72 -19.92 -24.01
N LYS A 239 -10.83 -18.67 -23.52
CA LYS A 239 -11.96 -17.77 -23.84
C LYS A 239 -11.70 -16.94 -25.11
N THR A 240 -10.47 -16.98 -25.61
CA THR A 240 -10.02 -16.34 -26.86
C THR A 240 -9.79 -17.31 -28.01
N THR A 241 -9.90 -18.62 -27.77
CA THR A 241 -9.91 -19.62 -28.82
C THR A 241 -11.28 -19.61 -29.50
N ASP A 242 -11.28 -19.43 -30.81
CA ASP A 242 -12.45 -19.53 -31.69
C ASP A 242 -12.05 -20.26 -32.99
N PHE A 243 -13.00 -20.41 -33.93
CA PHE A 243 -12.76 -21.08 -35.21
C PHE A 243 -11.67 -20.42 -36.06
N GLU A 244 -11.36 -19.14 -35.83
CA GLU A 244 -10.34 -18.39 -36.59
C GLU A 244 -8.97 -18.38 -35.88
N ASN A 245 -8.93 -18.68 -34.59
CA ASN A 245 -7.70 -18.71 -33.79
C ASN A 245 -7.68 -19.88 -32.80
N GLU A 246 -7.35 -21.07 -33.31
CA GLU A 246 -7.27 -22.32 -32.54
C GLU A 246 -6.29 -22.26 -31.34
N ASN A 247 -5.29 -21.38 -31.39
CA ASN A 247 -4.28 -21.21 -30.33
C ASN A 247 -4.64 -20.16 -29.27
N GLY A 248 -5.71 -19.38 -29.50
CA GLY A 248 -6.13 -18.28 -28.63
C GLY A 248 -5.15 -17.10 -28.63
N ARG A 249 -5.38 -16.10 -27.78
CA ARG A 249 -4.47 -14.98 -27.53
C ARG A 249 -4.04 -15.00 -26.07
N ASN A 250 -2.75 -14.83 -25.83
CA ASN A 250 -2.25 -14.68 -24.46
C ASN A 250 -2.78 -13.37 -23.86
N SER A 251 -3.23 -13.44 -22.61
CA SER A 251 -3.55 -12.24 -21.84
C SER A 251 -2.28 -11.46 -21.56
N SER A 252 -2.36 -10.13 -21.61
CA SER A 252 -1.24 -9.29 -21.25
C SER A 252 -1.01 -9.34 -19.73
N ASP A 253 0.26 -9.22 -19.32
CA ASP A 253 0.61 -9.02 -17.90
C ASP A 253 -0.16 -7.86 -17.29
N THR A 254 -0.46 -6.82 -18.08
CA THR A 254 -1.25 -5.66 -17.65
C THR A 254 -2.67 -6.04 -17.23
N LEU A 255 -3.37 -6.87 -18.01
CA LEU A 255 -4.72 -7.32 -17.64
C LEU A 255 -4.67 -8.11 -16.32
N ILE A 256 -3.73 -9.05 -16.23
CA ILE A 256 -3.64 -9.95 -15.08
C ILE A 256 -3.23 -9.19 -13.81
N THR A 257 -2.21 -8.33 -13.90
CA THR A 257 -1.80 -7.52 -12.75
C THR A 257 -2.86 -6.51 -12.33
N LYS A 258 -3.68 -5.98 -13.25
CA LYS A 258 -4.87 -5.19 -12.89
C LYS A 258 -5.86 -6.02 -12.09
N ILE A 259 -6.17 -7.25 -12.52
CA ILE A 259 -7.06 -8.17 -11.77
C ILE A 259 -6.49 -8.41 -10.36
N LEU A 260 -5.20 -8.75 -10.24
CA LEU A 260 -4.57 -9.00 -8.94
C LEU A 260 -4.59 -7.76 -8.03
N LEU A 261 -4.35 -6.57 -8.59
CA LEU A 261 -4.46 -5.30 -7.86
C LEU A 261 -5.90 -5.03 -7.40
N GLY A 262 -6.88 -5.29 -8.26
CA GLY A 262 -8.30 -5.05 -7.97
C GLY A 262 -8.93 -6.06 -7.01
N VAL A 263 -8.40 -7.29 -6.95
CA VAL A 263 -8.96 -8.38 -6.13
C VAL A 263 -8.24 -8.53 -4.79
N PHE A 264 -6.91 -8.48 -4.79
CA PHE A 264 -6.07 -8.72 -3.61
C PHE A 264 -5.27 -7.50 -3.19
N GLY A 265 -4.94 -6.60 -4.12
CA GLY A 265 -4.03 -5.50 -3.85
C GLY A 265 -2.59 -5.94 -3.58
N CYS A 266 -2.20 -7.11 -4.10
CA CYS A 266 -0.92 -7.77 -3.81
C CYS A 266 0.20 -7.44 -4.83
N VAL A 267 -0.13 -6.76 -5.92
CA VAL A 267 0.83 -6.34 -6.95
C VAL A 267 0.27 -5.08 -7.64
N PRO A 268 1.11 -4.11 -8.05
CA PRO A 268 0.68 -2.97 -8.85
C PRO A 268 0.18 -3.40 -10.22
N ALA A 269 -0.59 -2.55 -10.89
CA ALA A 269 -0.95 -2.79 -12.28
C ALA A 269 0.26 -2.46 -13.17
N TYR A 270 0.86 -3.48 -13.79
CA TYR A 270 1.98 -3.31 -14.74
C TYR A 270 1.47 -2.79 -16.09
N ASP A 271 0.76 -1.66 -16.09
CA ASP A 271 0.37 -0.91 -17.27
C ASP A 271 1.47 0.05 -17.74
N ARG A 272 1.22 0.79 -18.82
CA ARG A 272 2.22 1.69 -19.41
C ARG A 272 2.71 2.75 -18.42
N TYR A 273 1.83 3.31 -17.61
CA TYR A 273 2.17 4.43 -16.73
C TYR A 273 2.98 3.93 -15.54
N PHE A 274 2.53 2.87 -14.88
CA PHE A 274 3.32 2.25 -13.82
C PHE A 274 4.70 1.82 -14.31
N LYS A 275 4.78 1.18 -15.50
CA LYS A 275 6.05 0.76 -16.10
C LYS A 275 6.97 1.95 -16.40
N ASN A 276 6.43 3.04 -16.94
CA ASN A 276 7.21 4.23 -17.24
C ASN A 276 7.74 4.90 -15.97
N GLY A 277 6.91 5.06 -14.94
CA GLY A 277 7.36 5.59 -13.64
C GLY A 277 8.39 4.69 -12.94
N LEU A 278 8.27 3.38 -13.10
CA LEU A 278 9.27 2.46 -12.53
C LEU A 278 10.60 2.48 -13.31
N ARG A 279 10.57 2.71 -14.63
CA ARG A 279 11.77 2.91 -15.46
C ARG A 279 12.50 4.19 -15.10
N SER A 280 11.78 5.31 -14.97
CA SER A 280 12.37 6.62 -14.70
C SER A 280 13.06 6.68 -13.33
N THR A 281 12.57 5.91 -12.36
CA THR A 281 13.13 5.87 -11.00
C THR A 281 14.20 4.80 -10.80
N GLY A 282 14.25 3.77 -11.66
CA GLY A 282 15.23 2.69 -11.57
C GLY A 282 15.09 1.79 -10.33
N ILE A 283 14.00 1.88 -9.57
CA ILE A 283 13.80 1.18 -8.30
C ILE A 283 13.69 -0.33 -8.49
N ALA A 284 12.82 -0.79 -9.39
CA ALA A 284 12.64 -2.20 -9.73
C ALA A 284 12.52 -2.39 -11.26
N SER A 285 12.37 -3.63 -11.71
CA SER A 285 12.24 -3.91 -13.15
C SER A 285 10.83 -3.56 -13.64
N ALA A 286 10.71 -2.87 -14.76
CA ALA A 286 9.40 -2.62 -15.37
C ALA A 286 8.75 -3.89 -15.99
N GLN A 287 9.44 -5.02 -16.00
CA GLN A 287 8.85 -6.31 -16.39
C GLN A 287 8.19 -6.98 -15.19
N PHE A 288 6.94 -7.42 -15.37
CA PHE A 288 6.25 -8.21 -14.36
C PHE A 288 6.99 -9.55 -14.19
N SER A 289 7.67 -9.69 -13.06
CA SER A 289 8.57 -10.81 -12.75
C SER A 289 8.72 -10.95 -11.24
N LYS A 290 9.05 -12.15 -10.77
CA LYS A 290 9.29 -12.41 -9.33
C LYS A 290 10.31 -11.42 -8.75
N ARG A 291 11.37 -11.16 -9.53
CA ARG A 291 12.41 -10.18 -9.20
C ARG A 291 11.86 -8.78 -9.00
N SER A 292 10.96 -8.33 -9.86
CA SER A 292 10.39 -7.00 -9.72
C SER A 292 9.48 -6.89 -8.50
N VAL A 293 8.60 -7.88 -8.28
CA VAL A 293 7.71 -7.92 -7.11
C VAL A 293 8.53 -7.94 -5.81
N ALA A 294 9.55 -8.79 -5.71
CA ALA A 294 10.45 -8.83 -4.57
C ALA A 294 11.15 -7.47 -4.33
N GLY A 295 11.65 -6.84 -5.40
CA GLY A 295 12.29 -5.53 -5.30
C GLY A 295 11.34 -4.43 -4.80
N LEU A 296 10.07 -4.47 -5.19
CA LEU A 296 9.05 -3.53 -4.70
C LEU A 296 8.69 -3.77 -3.23
N LEU A 297 8.58 -5.04 -2.80
CA LEU A 297 8.33 -5.39 -1.40
C LEU A 297 9.49 -4.92 -0.50
N GLN A 298 10.72 -5.21 -0.89
CA GLN A 298 11.93 -4.76 -0.19
C GLN A 298 12.04 -3.23 -0.18
N PHE A 299 11.66 -2.56 -1.26
CA PHE A 299 11.65 -1.10 -1.33
C PHE A 299 10.61 -0.49 -0.37
N TYR A 300 9.40 -1.05 -0.31
CA TYR A 300 8.39 -0.64 0.67
C TYR A 300 8.91 -0.84 2.10
N GLU A 301 9.49 -2.02 2.38
CA GLU A 301 10.03 -2.34 3.69
C GLU A 301 11.17 -1.39 4.11
N HIS A 302 12.03 -1.02 3.16
CA HIS A 302 13.13 -0.09 3.42
C HIS A 302 12.64 1.29 3.88
N TYR A 303 11.54 1.77 3.29
CA TYR A 303 10.88 3.05 3.62
C TYR A 303 9.56 2.84 4.38
N TYR A 304 9.50 1.80 5.21
CA TYR A 304 8.24 1.33 5.82
C TYR A 304 7.49 2.43 6.55
N ASP A 305 8.17 3.19 7.40
CA ASP A 305 7.52 4.22 8.22
C ASP A 305 6.95 5.36 7.35
N ASP A 306 7.67 5.76 6.29
CA ASP A 306 7.23 6.80 5.35
C ASP A 306 6.01 6.34 4.53
N PHE A 307 6.06 5.11 4.01
CA PHE A 307 4.95 4.53 3.26
C PHE A 307 3.71 4.29 4.13
N GLU A 308 3.87 3.76 5.34
CA GLU A 308 2.75 3.50 6.24
C GLU A 308 2.07 4.79 6.69
N ALA A 309 2.84 5.87 6.93
CA ALA A 309 2.27 7.18 7.27
C ALA A 309 1.30 7.66 6.16
N VAL A 310 1.70 7.53 4.89
CA VAL A 310 0.86 7.92 3.75
C VAL A 310 -0.28 6.94 3.52
N ARG A 311 -0.03 5.63 3.65
CA ARG A 311 -1.05 4.58 3.51
C ARG A 311 -2.18 4.79 4.51
N LEU A 312 -1.85 5.05 5.77
CA LEU A 312 -2.83 5.30 6.84
C LEU A 312 -3.62 6.57 6.56
N LYS A 313 -2.96 7.67 6.19
CA LYS A 313 -3.63 8.93 5.82
C LYS A 313 -4.62 8.76 4.67
N ILE A 314 -4.23 8.02 3.62
CA ILE A 314 -5.12 7.71 2.49
C ILE A 314 -6.28 6.80 2.93
N SER A 315 -6.02 5.90 3.88
CA SER A 315 -7.03 4.94 4.35
C SER A 315 -8.09 5.53 5.29
N GLU A 316 -7.89 6.74 5.82
CA GLU A 316 -8.87 7.45 6.66
C GLU A 316 -10.21 7.68 5.94
N TYR A 317 -10.23 7.62 4.60
CA TYR A 317 -11.40 7.87 3.76
C TYR A 317 -12.28 6.63 3.51
N GLY A 318 -12.16 5.59 4.35
CA GLY A 318 -13.14 4.49 4.44
C GLY A 318 -12.75 3.17 3.74
N VAL A 319 -11.65 3.16 2.98
CA VAL A 319 -11.07 1.93 2.41
C VAL A 319 -9.66 1.79 2.96
N GLU A 320 -9.32 0.62 3.51
CA GLU A 320 -7.95 0.37 3.96
C GLU A 320 -7.07 -0.04 2.78
N TYR A 321 -6.28 0.91 2.28
CA TYR A 321 -5.42 0.71 1.11
C TYR A 321 -4.30 -0.29 1.41
N PRO A 322 -4.03 -1.26 0.52
CA PRO A 322 -2.92 -2.18 0.65
C PRO A 322 -1.60 -1.54 0.19
N PRO A 323 -0.45 -1.99 0.72
CA PRO A 323 0.89 -1.46 0.39
C PRO A 323 1.17 -1.35 -1.11
N MET A 324 0.85 -2.39 -1.89
CA MET A 324 1.14 -2.38 -3.33
C MET A 324 0.23 -1.45 -4.11
N LYS A 325 -0.92 -1.03 -3.54
CA LYS A 325 -1.72 0.04 -4.14
C LYS A 325 -1.09 1.41 -3.92
N ILE A 326 -0.40 1.65 -2.79
CA ILE A 326 0.36 2.89 -2.59
C ILE A 326 1.48 2.98 -3.61
N ILE A 327 2.26 1.91 -3.76
CA ILE A 327 3.29 1.79 -4.81
C ILE A 327 2.70 2.03 -6.20
N ASP A 328 1.57 1.40 -6.53
CA ASP A 328 0.87 1.59 -7.80
C ASP A 328 0.57 3.07 -8.04
N MET A 329 -0.04 3.77 -7.08
CA MET A 329 -0.38 5.19 -7.22
C MET A 329 0.85 6.08 -7.39
N CYS A 330 1.93 5.84 -6.63
CA CYS A 330 3.16 6.61 -6.76
C CYS A 330 3.73 6.57 -8.18
N PHE A 331 3.98 5.36 -8.70
CA PHE A 331 4.64 5.19 -10.00
C PHE A 331 3.71 5.44 -11.17
N TRP A 332 2.41 5.15 -11.01
CA TRP A 332 1.41 5.47 -12.02
C TRP A 332 1.32 6.98 -12.24
N GLN A 333 1.29 7.78 -11.16
CA GLN A 333 1.20 9.24 -11.27
C GLN A 333 2.44 9.84 -11.96
N ILE A 334 3.65 9.36 -11.61
CA ILE A 334 4.88 9.74 -12.32
C ILE A 334 4.77 9.45 -13.82
N GLY A 335 4.38 8.23 -14.19
CA GLY A 335 4.27 7.87 -15.60
C GLY A 335 3.17 8.62 -16.36
N PHE A 336 2.09 8.99 -15.68
CA PHE A 336 1.00 9.80 -16.25
C PHE A 336 1.45 11.25 -16.50
N ASP A 337 2.15 11.85 -15.54
CA ASP A 337 2.62 13.23 -15.66
C ASP A 337 3.69 13.37 -16.74
N SER A 338 4.59 12.38 -16.89
CA SER A 338 5.56 12.36 -17.99
C SER A 338 4.90 12.28 -19.37
N ASP A 339 3.89 11.43 -19.54
CA ASP A 339 3.13 11.29 -20.81
C ASP A 339 2.37 12.59 -21.15
N THR A 340 1.87 13.29 -20.14
CA THR A 340 1.14 14.56 -20.33
C THR A 340 2.09 15.68 -20.76
N GLN A 341 3.27 15.79 -20.14
CA GLN A 341 4.28 16.79 -20.49
C GLN A 341 4.84 16.59 -21.91
N GLU A 342 5.07 15.34 -22.32
CA GLU A 342 5.52 15.03 -23.69
C GLU A 342 4.49 15.49 -24.75
N ILE A 343 3.19 15.29 -24.48
CA ILE A 343 2.11 15.72 -25.39
C ILE A 343 2.01 17.24 -25.48
N GLU A 344 2.22 17.97 -24.37
CA GLU A 344 2.22 19.44 -24.36
C GLU A 344 3.40 20.00 -25.18
N ILE A 345 4.59 19.40 -25.06
CA ILE A 345 5.78 19.81 -25.82
C ILE A 345 5.66 19.49 -27.32
N GLU A 346 4.99 18.40 -27.70
CA GLU A 346 4.76 18.06 -29.12
C GLU A 346 3.70 18.95 -29.82
N GLN A 347 2.93 19.72 -29.03
CA GLN A 347 1.88 20.63 -29.54
C GLN A 347 2.33 22.10 -29.60
N GLU A 348 3.46 22.44 -28.98
CA GLU A 348 4.17 23.72 -29.13
C GLU A 348 5.16 23.69 -30.30
#